data_AF-A0A3N5IMU4-F1
#
_entry.id   AF-A0A3N5IMU4-F1
#
_cell.length_a   1.000
_cell.length_b   1.000
_cell.length_c   1.000
_cell.angle_alpha   90.00
_cell.angle_beta   90.00
_cell.angle_gamma   90.00
#
_symmetry.space_group_name_H-M   'P 1'
#
loop_
_entity.id
_entity.type
_entity.pdbx_description
1 polymer ?
#
loop_
_entity_poly.entity_id
_entity_poly.type
_entity_poly.pdbx_seq_one_letter_code
_entity_poly.pdbx_strand_id
1 'polypeptide(L)' 'MKGAPACGRCHMLVARYAPQVVASTGTYHRECFEAWYFGRYGKRPALLAGANGHRHRFQVRETAETRERAA' A
#
# COMPACT_ATOMS: atom_id res chain seq x y z
N MET A 1 -19.57 -9.06 -9.11
CA MET A 1 -18.44 -8.98 -8.15
C MET A 1 -17.41 -8.03 -8.74
N LYS A 2 -17.10 -6.88 -8.10
CA LYS A 2 -16.00 -6.03 -8.57
C LYS A 2 -14.70 -6.84 -8.43
N GLY A 3 -13.94 -6.96 -9.53
CA GLY A 3 -12.73 -7.76 -9.58
C GLY A 3 -11.70 -7.35 -8.52
N ALA A 4 -10.71 -8.21 -8.29
CA ALA A 4 -9.58 -7.89 -7.43
C ALA A 4 -8.96 -6.55 -7.85
N PRO A 5 -8.57 -5.68 -6.90
CA PRO A 5 -7.98 -4.40 -7.25
C PRO A 5 -6.64 -4.60 -7.97
N ALA A 6 -6.35 -3.76 -8.95
CA ALA A 6 -5.03 -3.72 -9.59
C ALA A 6 -4.05 -2.95 -8.68
N CYS A 7 -2.81 -3.42 -8.64
CA CYS A 7 -1.72 -2.73 -7.97
C CYS A 7 -1.41 -1.43 -8.70
N GLY A 8 -1.44 -0.29 -7.99
CA GLY A 8 -1.15 1.02 -8.57
C GLY A 8 0.29 1.23 -9.05
N ARG A 9 1.17 0.21 -8.98
CA ARG A 9 2.56 0.28 -9.44
C ARG A 9 2.91 -0.71 -10.54
N CYS A 10 2.61 -2.00 -10.37
CA CYS A 10 2.92 -3.03 -11.38
C CYS A 10 1.72 -3.38 -12.27
N HIS A 11 0.54 -2.80 -12.00
CA HIS A 11 -0.71 -3.01 -12.73
C HIS A 11 -1.26 -4.45 -12.73
N MET A 12 -0.58 -5.40 -12.08
CA MET A 12 -1.08 -6.74 -11.84
C MET A 12 -2.16 -6.76 -10.76
N LEU A 13 -3.04 -7.76 -10.80
CA LEU A 13 -4.09 -7.95 -9.79
C LEU A 13 -3.50 -8.28 -8.42
N VAL A 14 -4.09 -7.72 -7.37
CA VAL A 14 -3.76 -8.02 -5.98
C VAL A 14 -4.68 -9.12 -5.47
N ALA A 15 -4.15 -10.34 -5.34
CA ALA A 15 -4.94 -11.47 -4.87
C ALA A 15 -5.48 -11.24 -3.44
N ARG A 16 -6.67 -11.77 -3.15
CA ARG A 16 -7.40 -11.54 -1.89
C ARG A 16 -6.57 -11.83 -0.62
N TYR A 17 -5.73 -12.86 -0.67
CA TYR A 17 -4.91 -13.31 0.45
C TYR A 17 -3.41 -12.97 0.28
N ALA A 18 -3.06 -12.20 -0.75
CA ALA A 18 -1.71 -11.68 -0.88
C ALA A 18 -1.51 -10.47 0.03
N PRO A 19 -0.30 -10.27 0.60
CA PRO A 19 0.06 -9.04 1.30
C PRO A 19 -0.21 -7.79 0.45
N GLN A 20 -1.14 -6.97 0.89
CA GLN A 20 -1.59 -5.76 0.19
C GLN A 20 -1.55 -4.54 1.09
N VAL A 21 -1.14 -3.42 0.53
CA VAL A 21 -1.13 -2.12 1.20
C VAL A 21 -2.25 -1.27 0.62
N VAL A 22 -3.08 -0.71 1.51
CA VAL A 22 -4.09 0.28 1.16
C VAL A 22 -3.58 1.65 1.60
N ALA A 23 -3.36 2.51 0.61
CA ALA A 23 -2.97 3.90 0.77
C ALA A 23 -4.10 4.81 0.24
N SER A 24 -4.04 6.10 0.55
CA SER A 24 -4.96 7.10 -0.01
C SER A 24 -4.94 7.13 -1.55
N THR A 25 -3.79 6.82 -2.15
CA THR A 25 -3.58 6.78 -3.61
C THR A 25 -4.03 5.48 -4.28
N GLY A 26 -4.42 4.45 -3.52
CA GLY A 26 -4.90 3.18 -4.08
C GLY A 26 -4.43 1.94 -3.34
N THR A 27 -4.58 0.78 -4.01
CA THR A 27 -4.15 -0.53 -3.50
C THR A 27 -2.88 -0.99 -4.20
N TYR A 28 -1.98 -1.61 -3.45
CA TYR A 28 -0.68 -2.07 -3.94
C TYR A 28 -0.35 -3.44 -3.37
N HIS A 29 0.46 -4.24 -4.08
CA HIS A 29 1.22 -5.30 -3.41
C HIS A 29 2.17 -4.68 -2.40
N ARG A 30 2.39 -5.36 -1.27
CA ARG A 30 3.26 -4.84 -0.22
C ARG A 30 4.66 -4.49 -0.73
N GLU A 31 5.29 -5.39 -1.46
CA GLU A 31 6.65 -5.19 -1.99
C GLU A 31 6.70 -4.04 -2.99
N CYS A 32 5.72 -3.95 -3.89
CA CYS A 32 5.64 -2.84 -4.85
C CYS A 32 5.50 -1.49 -4.15
N PHE A 33 4.70 -1.42 -3.08
CA PHE A 33 4.56 -0.20 -2.29
C PHE A 33 5.85 0.15 -1.55
N GLU A 34 6.48 -0.81 -0.87
CA GLU A 34 7.74 -0.58 -0.15
C GLU A 34 8.86 -0.11 -1.08
N ALA A 35 9.02 -0.75 -2.25
CA ALA A 35 10.03 -0.35 -3.24
C ALA A 35 9.78 1.06 -3.79
N TRP A 36 8.52 1.38 -4.15
CA TRP A 36 8.15 2.72 -4.60
C TRP A 36 8.39 3.77 -3.50
N TYR A 37 7.94 3.50 -2.28
CA TYR A 37 8.07 4.42 -1.16
C TYR A 37 9.55 4.67 -0.83
N PHE A 38 10.36 3.62 -0.82
CA PHE A 38 11.80 3.75 -0.62
C PHE A 38 12.46 4.57 -1.74
N GLY A 39 12.13 4.31 -3.01
CA GLY A 39 12.65 5.11 -4.12
C GLY A 39 12.23 6.59 -4.08
N ARG A 40 11.07 6.90 -3.50
CA ARG A 40 10.57 8.28 -3.37
C ARG A 40 11.11 9.02 -2.14
N TYR A 41 11.25 8.34 -1.01
CA TYR A 41 11.52 8.98 0.30
C TYR A 41 12.81 8.52 0.97
N GLY A 42 13.55 7.55 0.41
CA GLY A 42 14.81 7.04 0.96
C GLY A 42 14.67 6.24 2.27
N LYS A 43 13.45 5.90 2.69
CA LYS A 43 13.17 5.14 3.92
C LYS A 43 12.03 4.15 3.72
N ARG A 44 11.85 3.20 4.64
CA ARG A 44 10.75 2.22 4.58
C ARG A 44 9.44 2.84 5.10
N PRO A 45 8.29 2.51 4.49
CA PRO A 45 7.00 2.98 5.01
C PRO A 45 6.64 2.30 6.32
N ALA A 46 5.99 3.03 7.22
CA ALA A 46 5.38 2.46 8.41
C ALA A 46 4.02 1.84 8.04
N LEU A 47 3.95 0.52 8.07
CA LEU A 47 2.73 -0.24 7.74
C LEU A 47 2.05 -0.72 9.03
N LEU A 48 0.76 -0.43 9.15
CA LEU A 48 -0.09 -0.89 10.24
C LEU A 48 -0.90 -2.10 9.75
N ALA A 49 -1.01 -3.14 10.57
CA ALA A 49 -1.92 -4.25 10.25
C ALA A 49 -3.35 -3.71 10.13
N GLY A 50 -4.10 -4.19 9.14
CA GLY A 50 -5.48 -3.78 8.91
C GLY A 50 -6.38 -4.15 10.10
N ALA A 51 -7.42 -3.36 10.31
CA ALA A 51 -8.45 -3.63 11.32
C ALA A 51 -9.09 -5.02 11.12
N ASN A 52 -9.67 -5.59 12.19
CA ASN A 52 -10.40 -6.87 12.17
C ASN A 52 -9.57 -8.13 11.82
N GLY A 53 -8.27 -8.14 12.15
CA GLY A 53 -7.45 -9.36 12.04
C GLY A 53 -7.09 -9.76 10.60
N HIS A 54 -7.16 -8.82 9.66
CA HIS A 54 -6.73 -9.07 8.28
C HIS A 54 -5.21 -9.30 8.20
N ARG A 55 -4.80 -10.57 8.24
CA ARG A 55 -3.39 -11.02 8.18
C ARG A 55 -2.60 -10.52 6.96
N HIS A 56 -3.30 -10.18 5.88
CA HIS A 56 -2.68 -9.83 4.60
C HIS A 56 -2.93 -8.38 4.18
N ARG A 57 -3.64 -7.57 4.96
CA ARG A 57 -3.97 -6.18 4.59
C ARG A 57 -3.27 -5.23 5.53
N PHE A 58 -2.58 -4.24 4.96
CA PHE A 58 -1.85 -3.22 5.68
C PHE A 58 -2.38 -1.84 5.31
N GLN A 59 -2.43 -0.93 6.27
CA GLN A 59 -2.66 0.48 6.05
C GLN A 59 -1.36 1.25 6.18
N VAL A 60 -1.16 2.26 5.36
CA VAL A 60 -0.01 3.15 5.51
C VAL A 60 -0.29 4.09 6.68
N ARG A 61 0.62 4.15 7.65
CA ARG A 61 0.57 5.22 8.65
C ARG A 61 0.97 6.52 7.95
N GLU A 62 0.00 7.38 7.67
CA GLU A 62 0.28 8.70 7.09
C GLU A 62 1.15 9.51 8.06
N THR A 63 2.31 9.95 7.58
CA THR A 63 3.16 10.94 8.22
C THR A 63 2.94 12.31 7.54
N ALA A 64 3.36 13.40 8.18
CA ALA A 64 3.30 14.75 7.58
C ALA A 64 3.98 14.79 6.19
N GLU A 65 5.10 14.08 6.02
CA GLU A 65 5.82 13.96 4.74
C GLU A 65 5.01 13.29 3.62
N THR A 66 4.11 12.35 3.95
CA THR A 66 3.21 11.74 2.95
C THR A 66 2.03 12.64 2.57
N ARG A 67 1.70 13.66 3.39
CA ARG A 67 0.61 14.61 3.13
C ARG A 67 1.07 15.82 2.32
N GLU A 68 2.24 16.39 2.60
CA GLU A 68 2.71 17.63 1.96
C GLU A 68 3.10 17.48 0.49
N ARG A 69 3.40 16.28 -0.01
CA ARG A 69 3.86 16.05 -1.39
C ARG A 69 2.89 15.25 -2.27
N ALA A 70 1.66 15.07 -1.79
CA ALA A 70 0.54 14.51 -2.55
C ALA A 70 -0.45 15.59 -3.03
N ALA A 71 -0.24 16.85 -2.63
CA ALA A 71 -0.95 18.05 -3.09
C ALA A 71 -0.26 18.69 -4.30
#